data_AF-A0A382QS87-F1
#
_entry.id   AF-A0A382QS87-F1
#
_cell.length_a   1.000
_cell.length_b   1.000
_cell.length_c   1.000
_cell.angle_alpha   90.00
_cell.angle_beta   90.00
_cell.angle_gamma   90.00
#
_symmetry.space_group_name_H-M   'P 1'
#
loop_
_entity.id
_entity.type
_entity.pdbx_description
1 polymer ?
#
loop_
_entity_poly.entity_id
_entity_poly.type
_entity_poly.pdbx_seq_one_letter_code
_entity_poly.pdbx_strand_id
1 'polypeptide(L)' 'MLKFEIKQDGEVRDVVLDKLEVVIGRRNEKCEVGLDLTPDDLVSRVHARVWVEGGAVMI' A
#
# COMPACT_ATOMS: atom_id res chain seq x y z
N MET A 1 -3.02 10.48 -7.95
CA MET A 1 -4.03 9.85 -7.07
C MET A 1 -4.08 8.36 -7.35
N LEU A 2 -3.81 7.55 -6.33
CA LEU A 2 -3.93 6.09 -6.37
C LEU A 2 -5.10 5.66 -5.48
N LYS A 3 -5.89 4.69 -5.95
CA LYS A 3 -7.01 4.11 -5.20
C LYS A 3 -6.73 2.64 -4.93
N PHE A 4 -6.92 2.22 -3.68
CA PHE A 4 -6.67 0.86 -3.22
C PHE A 4 -7.95 0.32 -2.58
N GLU A 5 -8.39 -0.85 -3.04
CA GLU A 5 -9.37 -1.66 -2.30
C GLU A 5 -8.57 -2.67 -1.47
N ILE A 6 -8.76 -2.65 -0.15
CA ILE A 6 -8.08 -3.55 0.78
C ILE A 6 -9.11 -4.51 1.33
N LYS A 7 -8.83 -5.82 1.21
CA LYS A 7 -9.61 -6.89 1.82
C LYS A 7 -8.76 -7.55 2.89
N GLN A 8 -9.13 -7.38 4.16
CA GLN A 8 -8.39 -7.88 5.31
C GLN A 8 -9.36 -8.29 6.41
N ASP A 9 -9.16 -9.47 7.01
CA ASP A 9 -10.00 -10.02 8.09
C ASP A 9 -11.51 -10.02 7.81
N GLY A 10 -11.89 -10.19 6.53
CA GLY A 10 -13.28 -10.17 6.09
C GLY A 10 -13.88 -8.75 5.94
N GLU A 11 -13.12 -7.71 6.28
CA GLU A 11 -13.48 -6.32 6.04
C GLU A 11 -12.94 -5.82 4.70
N VAL A 12 -13.70 -4.93 4.06
CA VAL A 12 -13.30 -4.24 2.84
C VAL A 12 -13.25 -2.75 3.13
N ARG A 13 -12.13 -2.12 2.79
CA ARG A 13 -11.97 -0.66 2.90
C ARG A 13 -11.30 -0.09 1.65
N ASP A 14 -11.79 1.06 1.23
CA ASP A 14 -11.21 1.84 0.14
C ASP A 14 -10.30 2.94 0.71
N VAL A 15 -9.08 3.03 0.20
CA VAL A 15 -8.12 4.06 0.56
C VAL A 15 -7.72 4.84 -0.69
N VAL A 16 -7.88 6.16 -0.62
CA VAL A 16 -7.44 7.08 -1.68
C VAL A 16 -6.24 7.84 -1.17
N LEU A 17 -5.11 7.70 -1.86
CA LEU A 17 -3.89 8.42 -1.55
C LEU A 17 -3.58 9.40 -2.68
N ASP A 18 -3.44 10.68 -2.32
CA ASP A 18 -2.97 11.70 -3.25
C ASP A 18 -1.43 11.68 -3.35
N LYS A 19 -0.92 10.52 -3.77
CA LYS A 19 0.49 10.26 -4.05
C LYS A 19 0.61 9.59 -5.42
N LEU A 20 1.78 9.70 -6.03
CA LEU A 20 2.12 9.02 -7.29
C LEU A 20 2.95 7.75 -7.06
N GLU A 21 3.50 7.57 -5.87
CA GLU A 21 4.23 6.38 -5.43
C GLU A 21 3.81 6.05 -4.00
N VAL A 22 3.55 4.76 -3.75
CA VAL A 22 3.07 4.24 -2.48
C VAL A 22 3.79 2.92 -2.20
N VAL A 23 4.50 2.86 -1.07
CA VAL A 23 5.00 1.61 -0.51
C VAL A 23 3.89 0.96 0.32
N ILE A 24 3.62 -0.31 0.06
CA ILE A 24 2.63 -1.14 0.76
C ILE A 24 3.37 -2.13 1.65
N GLY A 25 2.93 -2.27 2.90
CA GLY A 25 3.55 -3.21 3.83
C GLY A 25 3.05 -3.03 5.25
N ARG A 26 3.90 -3.40 6.22
CA ARG A 26 3.67 -3.14 7.64
C ARG A 26 4.57 -2.03 8.16
N ARG A 27 4.02 -1.19 9.06
CA ARG A 27 4.79 -0.13 9.73
C ARG A 27 6.12 -0.65 10.28
N ASN A 28 7.18 0.11 10.01
CA ASN A 28 8.53 -0.19 10.45
C ASN A 28 9.37 1.09 10.54
N GLU A 29 10.52 1.02 11.18
CA GLU A 29 11.41 2.18 11.40
C GLU A 29 12.32 2.51 10.20
N LYS A 30 12.36 1.64 9.19
CA LYS A 30 13.32 1.75 8.07
C LYS A 30 12.75 2.47 6.85
N CYS A 31 11.44 2.47 6.66
CA CYS A 31 10.79 3.01 5.47
C CYS A 31 9.38 3.52 5.81
N GLU A 32 9.02 4.70 5.26
CA GLU A 32 7.64 5.20 5.32
C GLU A 32 6.74 4.31 4.45
N VAL A 33 5.85 3.59 5.11
CA VAL A 33 4.81 2.80 4.44
C VAL A 33 3.61 3.71 4.19
N GLY A 34 3.24 3.87 2.92
CA GLY A 34 2.09 4.67 2.52
C GLY A 34 0.76 3.95 2.68
N LEU A 35 0.75 2.61 2.62
CA LEU A 35 -0.40 1.76 2.88
C LEU A 35 -0.03 0.70 3.93
N ASP A 36 -0.40 0.95 5.19
CA ASP A 36 -0.12 0.05 6.31
C ASP A 36 -1.19 -1.04 6.43
N LEU A 37 -0.76 -2.29 6.39
CA LEU A 37 -1.60 -3.48 6.49
C LEU A 37 -1.40 -4.23 7.81
N THR A 38 -0.76 -3.62 8.81
CA THR A 38 -0.71 -4.17 10.17
C THR A 38 -2.13 -4.48 10.69
N PRO A 39 -2.38 -5.65 11.31
CA PRO A 39 -1.42 -6.65 11.79
C PRO A 39 -1.20 -7.87 10.87
N ASP A 40 -1.49 -7.82 9.56
CA ASP A 40 -1.35 -9.00 8.69
C ASP A 40 0.10 -9.53 8.66
N ASP A 41 0.33 -10.67 9.32
CA ASP A 41 1.64 -11.27 9.47
C ASP A 41 2.19 -11.89 8.18
N LEU A 42 1.34 -12.16 7.19
CA LEU A 42 1.75 -12.63 5.86
C LEU A 42 2.33 -11.49 5.02
N VAL A 43 2.03 -10.23 5.37
CA VAL A 43 2.55 -9.05 4.70
C VAL A 43 3.95 -8.73 5.23
N SER A 44 4.88 -8.47 4.32
CA SER A 44 6.23 -8.02 4.67
C SER A 44 6.24 -6.56 5.12
N ARG A 45 7.27 -6.15 5.88
CA ARG A 45 7.45 -4.73 6.28
C ARG A 45 7.47 -3.79 5.08
N VAL A 46 8.15 -4.21 4.01
CA VAL A 46 8.05 -3.64 2.67
C VAL A 46 7.62 -4.80 1.78
N HIS A 47 6.38 -4.78 1.31
CA HIS A 47 5.78 -5.91 0.60
C HIS A 47 5.63 -5.65 -0.89
N ALA A 48 5.12 -4.48 -1.24
CA ALA A 48 4.95 -4.06 -2.63
C ALA A 48 5.16 -2.56 -2.76
N ARG A 49 5.33 -2.09 -3.99
CA ARG A 49 5.46 -0.67 -4.30
C ARG A 49 4.66 -0.36 -5.54
N VAL A 50 3.71 0.57 -5.42
CA VAL A 50 2.89 0.99 -6.55
C VAL A 50 3.28 2.39 -6.95
N TRP A 51 3.54 2.62 -8.24
CA TRP A 51 3.87 3.96 -8.74
C TRP A 51 3.22 4.25 -10.09
N VAL A 52 3.14 5.53 -10.44
CA VAL A 52 2.67 5.99 -11.75
C VAL A 52 3.86 6.39 -12.61
N GLU A 53 3.99 5.79 -13.79
CA GLU A 53 5.02 6.10 -14.77
C GLU A 53 4.39 6.24 -16.15
N GLY A 54 4.60 7.39 -16.81
CA GLY A 54 4.02 7.63 -18.14
C GLY A 54 2.49 7.56 -18.21
N GLY A 55 1.79 7.76 -17.08
CA GLY A 55 0.33 7.61 -16.98
C GLY A 55 -0.16 6.17 -16.78
N ALA A 56 0.75 5.20 -16.76
CA ALA A 56 0.45 3.81 -16.39
C ALA A 56 0.73 3.56 -14.91
N VAL A 57 -0.01 2.63 -14.31
CA VAL A 57 0.23 2.16 -12.94
C VAL A 57 1.15 0.94 -12.98
N MET A 58 2.21 0.97 -12.19
CA MET A 58 3.23 -0.06 -12.03
C MET A 58 3.18 -0.63 -10.62
N ILE A 59 3.58 -1.89 -10.44
CA ILE A 59 3.60 -2.64 -9.17
C ILE A 59 4.92 -3.40 -9.04
#